data_AF-A0A533RQ99-F1
#
_entry.id   AF-A0A533RQ99-F1
#
_cell.length_a   1.000
_cell.length_b   1.000
_cell.length_c   1.000
_cell.angle_alpha   90.00
_cell.angle_beta   90.00
_cell.angle_gamma   90.00
#
_symmetry.space_group_name_H-M   'P 1'
#
loop_
_entity.id
_entity.type
_entity.pdbx_description
1 polymer ?
#
loop_
_entity_poly.entity_id
_entity_poly.type
_entity_poly.pdbx_seq_one_letter_code
_entity_poly.pdbx_strand_id
1 'polypeptide(L)'
;MADTIEGYLTELRGALAGADPALVQDALYDAEEYLRDAAVEGGNTPEAVSGAIEAYGTPAEIADAYRDREATVAEALRKPAARGGRTLLGRFFGVLADPGAWGALFYMLLALVTGTIYFTLVVTG
;
A
#
# COMPACT_ATOMS: atom_id res chain seq x y z
N MET A 1 6.42 -0.86 35.26
CA MET A 1 7.33 -1.99 35.01
C MET A 1 6.41 -3.12 34.68
N ALA A 2 6.25 -3.36 33.38
CA ALA A 2 5.31 -4.33 32.86
C ALA A 2 5.83 -5.74 33.13
N ASP A 3 5.61 -6.26 34.34
CA ASP A 3 5.98 -7.65 34.67
C ASP A 3 4.94 -8.66 34.15
N THR A 4 3.86 -8.16 33.52
CA THR A 4 2.78 -8.95 32.93
C THR A 4 2.48 -8.49 31.51
N ILE A 5 1.97 -9.40 30.68
CA ILE A 5 1.56 -9.12 29.29
C ILE A 5 0.53 -7.97 29.26
N GLU A 6 -0.49 -8.00 30.13
CA GLU A 6 -1.50 -6.93 30.19
C GLU A 6 -0.90 -5.57 30.58
N GLY A 7 0.08 -5.57 31.50
CA GLY A 7 0.82 -4.37 31.86
C GLY A 7 1.59 -3.80 30.68
N TYR A 8 2.24 -4.67 29.90
CA TYR A 8 2.98 -4.30 28.71
C TYR A 8 2.06 -3.67 27.66
N LEU A 9 0.92 -4.31 27.36
CA LEU A 9 -0.05 -3.81 26.39
C LEU A 9 -0.69 -2.48 26.82
N THR A 10 -0.86 -2.27 28.12
CA THR A 10 -1.36 -1.00 28.66
C THR A 10 -0.34 0.13 28.48
N GLU A 11 0.93 -0.13 28.80
CA GLU A 11 2.04 0.81 28.58
C GLU A 11 2.22 1.10 27.07
N LEU A 12 2.14 0.09 26.20
CA LEU A 12 2.25 0.21 24.74
C LEU A 12 1.09 1.02 24.15
N ARG A 13 -0.14 0.78 24.60
CA ARG A 13 -1.31 1.58 24.20
C ARG A 13 -1.17 3.04 24.62
N GLY A 14 -0.65 3.28 25.83
CA GLY A 14 -0.36 4.63 26.32
C GLY A 14 0.73 5.31 25.49
N ALA A 15 1.77 4.58 25.13
CA ALA A 15 2.82 5.06 24.25
C ALA A 15 2.25 5.39 22.86
N LEU A 16 1.40 4.57 22.26
CA LEU A 16 0.80 4.84 20.95
C LEU A 16 -0.36 5.86 20.95
N ALA A 17 -0.58 6.59 22.05
CA ALA A 17 -1.63 7.60 22.12
C ALA A 17 -1.46 8.68 21.02
N GLY A 18 -2.49 8.84 20.19
CA GLY A 18 -2.52 9.81 19.08
C GLY A 18 -2.16 9.24 17.70
N ALA A 19 -1.76 7.98 17.60
CA ALA A 19 -1.62 7.27 16.33
C ALA A 19 -2.98 6.83 15.76
N ASP A 20 -3.01 6.34 14.51
CA ASP A 20 -4.22 5.83 13.89
C ASP A 20 -4.80 4.63 14.68
N PRO A 21 -6.13 4.55 14.87
CA PRO A 21 -6.74 3.44 15.60
C PRO A 21 -6.40 2.05 15.04
N ALA A 22 -6.23 1.90 13.73
CA ALA A 22 -5.85 0.63 13.12
C ALA A 22 -4.40 0.27 13.44
N LEU A 23 -3.47 1.24 13.39
CA LEU A 23 -2.08 1.01 13.79
C LEU A 23 -1.99 0.59 15.27
N VAL A 24 -2.75 1.25 16.14
CA VAL A 24 -2.78 0.88 17.56
C VAL A 24 -3.27 -0.54 17.75
N GLN A 25 -4.29 -0.98 17.01
CA GLN A 25 -4.79 -2.36 17.11
C GLN A 25 -3.78 -3.37 16.57
N ASP A 26 -3.16 -3.10 15.44
CA ASP A 26 -2.14 -3.96 14.79
C ASP A 26 -0.95 -4.19 15.74
N ALA A 27 -0.37 -3.11 16.27
CA ALA A 27 0.76 -3.18 17.17
C ALA A 27 0.45 -3.91 18.49
N LEU A 28 -0.76 -3.73 19.03
CA LEU A 28 -1.18 -4.44 20.26
C LEU A 28 -1.43 -5.92 20.00
N TYR A 29 -2.00 -6.27 18.85
CA TYR A 29 -2.26 -7.65 18.48
C TYR A 29 -0.95 -8.43 18.28
N ASP A 30 -0.03 -7.87 17.49
CA ASP A 30 1.28 -8.49 17.22
C ASP A 30 2.11 -8.66 18.50
N ALA A 31 2.09 -7.66 19.38
CA ALA A 31 2.77 -7.73 20.67
C ALA A 31 2.14 -8.79 21.59
N GLU A 32 0.81 -8.88 21.63
CA GLU A 32 0.13 -9.90 22.42
C GLU A 32 0.43 -11.32 21.91
N GLU A 33 0.36 -11.53 20.60
CA GLU A 33 0.65 -12.82 19.96
C GLU A 33 2.07 -13.28 20.28
N TYR A 34 3.07 -12.43 20.02
CA TYR A 34 4.46 -12.74 20.31
C TYR A 34 4.69 -13.07 21.80
N LEU A 35 4.19 -12.23 22.71
CA LEU A 35 4.40 -12.41 24.15
C LEU A 35 3.71 -13.66 24.68
N ARG A 36 2.52 -14.00 24.17
CA ARG A 36 1.82 -15.24 24.55
C ARG A 36 2.55 -16.47 24.03
N ASP A 37 3.00 -16.45 22.79
CA ASP A 37 3.72 -17.57 22.19
C ASP A 37 5.04 -17.83 22.91
N ALA A 38 5.82 -16.78 23.18
CA ALA A 38 7.05 -16.87 23.94
C ALA A 38 6.82 -17.33 25.39
N ALA A 39 5.72 -16.87 26.03
CA ALA A 39 5.35 -17.34 27.35
C ALA A 39 5.01 -18.85 27.33
N VAL A 40 4.29 -19.33 26.31
CA VAL A 40 3.96 -20.76 26.15
C VAL A 40 5.24 -21.59 25.99
N GLU A 41 6.19 -21.14 25.16
CA GLU A 41 7.49 -21.80 24.97
C GLU A 41 8.31 -21.87 26.28
N GLY A 42 8.25 -20.83 27.10
CA GLY A 42 8.90 -20.76 28.41
C GLY A 42 8.13 -21.42 29.56
N GLY A 43 7.00 -22.09 29.28
CA GLY A 43 6.22 -22.81 30.30
C GLY A 43 5.24 -21.95 31.11
N ASN A 44 4.84 -20.79 30.58
CA ASN A 44 3.92 -19.82 31.18
C ASN A 44 4.36 -19.32 32.57
N THR A 45 5.66 -19.24 32.80
CA THR A 45 6.21 -18.69 34.05
C THR A 45 6.34 -17.17 33.97
N PRO A 46 6.27 -16.45 35.11
CA PRO A 46 6.52 -15.00 35.15
C PRO A 46 7.90 -14.62 34.59
N GLU A 47 8.90 -15.48 34.78
CA GLU A 47 10.25 -15.29 34.26
C GLU A 47 10.29 -15.42 32.73
N ALA A 48 9.51 -16.33 32.16
CA ALA A 48 9.36 -16.47 30.71
C ALA A 48 8.70 -15.23 30.09
N VAL A 49 7.65 -14.69 30.74
CA VAL A 49 7.01 -13.43 30.30
C VAL A 49 8.00 -12.27 30.37
N SER A 50 8.76 -12.17 31.47
CA SER A 50 9.76 -11.11 31.64
C SER A 50 10.86 -11.20 30.58
N GLY A 51 11.36 -12.40 30.29
CA GLY A 51 12.34 -12.64 29.24
C GLY A 51 11.79 -12.36 27.83
N ALA A 52 10.52 -12.67 27.58
CA ALA A 52 9.85 -12.34 26.32
C ALA A 52 9.71 -10.82 26.13
N ILE A 53 9.37 -10.08 27.20
CA ILE A 53 9.30 -8.62 27.18
C ILE A 53 10.69 -8.01 26.92
N GLU A 54 11.74 -8.54 27.55
CA GLU A 54 13.11 -8.09 27.32
C GLU A 54 13.58 -8.35 25.89
N ALA A 55 13.22 -9.51 25.32
CA ALA A 55 13.56 -9.87 23.94
C ALA A 55 12.77 -9.04 22.90
N TYR A 56 11.52 -8.71 23.20
CA TYR A 56 10.66 -7.93 22.31
C TYR A 56 11.03 -6.44 22.31
N GLY A 57 11.41 -5.90 23.47
CA GLY A 57 11.83 -4.50 23.63
C GLY A 57 10.81 -3.64 24.39
N THR A 58 11.20 -2.42 24.77
CA THR A 58 10.35 -1.58 25.63
C THR A 58 9.11 -1.08 24.88
N PRO A 59 7.97 -0.85 25.57
CA PRO A 59 6.76 -0.34 24.92
C PRO A 59 6.95 0.97 24.17
N ALA A 60 7.85 1.83 24.64
CA ALA A 60 8.16 3.11 24.00
C ALA A 60 8.96 2.94 22.70
N GLU A 61 9.98 2.07 22.70
CA GLU A 61 10.77 1.77 21.50
C GLU A 61 9.92 1.14 20.40
N ILE A 62 9.02 0.22 20.78
CA ILE A 62 8.08 -0.40 19.83
C ILE A 62 7.12 0.66 19.28
N ALA A 63 6.56 1.52 20.14
CA ALA A 63 5.68 2.59 19.70
C ALA A 63 6.36 3.53 18.69
N ASP A 64 7.62 3.90 18.93
CA ASP A 64 8.40 4.74 18.02
C ASP A 64 8.67 4.03 16.69
N ALA A 65 9.02 2.74 16.71
CA ALA A 65 9.21 1.94 15.50
C ALA A 65 7.95 1.86 14.61
N TYR A 66 6.76 1.86 15.22
CA TYR A 66 5.49 1.91 14.49
C TYR A 66 5.19 3.31 13.93
N ARG A 67 5.42 4.37 14.71
CA ARG A 67 5.22 5.76 14.25
C ARG A 67 6.13 6.15 13.08
N ASP A 68 7.39 5.73 13.11
CA ASP A 68 8.37 6.06 12.06
C ASP A 68 8.01 5.40 10.70
N ARG A 69 7.37 4.22 10.73
CA ARG A 69 6.90 3.55 9.51
C ARG A 69 5.63 4.16 8.94
N GLU A 70 4.81 4.81 9.75
CA GLU A 70 3.57 5.47 9.33
C GLU A 70 3.82 6.65 8.39
N ALA A 71 4.89 7.42 8.60
CA ALA A 71 5.24 8.54 7.72
C ALA A 71 5.52 8.09 6.27
N THR A 72 6.22 6.97 6.11
CA THR A 72 6.58 6.44 4.79
C THR A 72 5.40 5.75 4.11
N VAL A 73 4.59 5.02 4.89
CA VAL A 73 3.42 4.30 4.36
C VAL A 73 2.26 5.25 4.05
N ALA A 74 2.01 6.27 4.87
CA ALA A 74 0.99 7.29 4.59
C ALA A 74 1.33 8.12 3.35
N GLU A 75 2.61 8.40 3.10
CA GLU A 75 3.06 9.04 1.86
C GLU A 75 2.87 8.13 0.64
N ALA A 76 3.16 6.82 0.78
CA ALA A 76 2.96 5.83 -0.28
C ALA A 76 1.48 5.52 -0.57
N LEU A 77 0.62 5.52 0.45
CA LEU A 77 -0.83 5.31 0.35
C LEU A 77 -1.61 6.58 0.03
N ARG A 78 -0.96 7.75 -0.01
CA ARG A 78 -1.59 8.99 -0.47
C ARG A 78 -1.98 8.84 -1.92
N LYS A 79 -3.23 8.39 -2.12
CA LYS A 79 -3.85 8.21 -3.42
C LYS A 79 -3.67 9.52 -4.19
N PRO A 80 -3.01 9.52 -5.36
CA PRO A 80 -2.86 10.75 -6.14
C PRO A 80 -4.26 11.30 -6.37
N ALA A 81 -4.46 12.59 -6.05
CA ALA A 81 -5.75 13.25 -6.17
C ALA A 81 -6.36 12.86 -7.52
N ALA A 82 -7.56 12.27 -7.48
CA ALA A 82 -8.25 11.84 -8.69
C ALA A 82 -8.25 13.02 -9.65
N ARG A 83 -7.55 12.91 -10.78
CA ARG A 83 -7.50 13.98 -11.79
C ARG A 83 -8.95 14.35 -12.07
N GLY A 84 -9.31 15.57 -11.69
CA GLY A 84 -10.70 16.04 -11.66
C GLY A 84 -11.44 15.60 -12.91
N GLY A 85 -12.66 15.09 -12.70
CA GLY A 85 -13.47 14.46 -13.74
C GLY A 85 -13.35 15.21 -15.05
N ARG A 86 -12.75 14.55 -16.05
CA ARG A 86 -12.59 15.14 -17.39
C ARG A 86 -14.00 15.34 -17.92
N THR A 87 -14.45 16.59 -17.91
CA THR A 87 -15.73 17.03 -18.48
C THR A 87 -15.91 16.43 -19.87
N LEU A 88 -17.13 16.04 -20.24
CA LEU A 88 -17.41 15.41 -21.53
C LEU A 88 -16.81 16.20 -22.71
N LEU A 89 -16.85 17.53 -22.68
CA LEU A 89 -16.18 18.40 -23.67
C LEU A 89 -14.66 18.16 -23.75
N GLY A 90 -13.97 18.02 -22.63
CA GLY A 90 -12.53 17.75 -22.59
C GLY A 90 -12.16 16.36 -23.14
N ARG A 91 -13.10 15.42 -23.18
CA ARG A 91 -12.92 14.12 -23.84
C ARG A 91 -13.10 14.21 -25.35
N PHE A 92 -14.07 15.00 -25.83
CA PHE A 92 -14.31 15.20 -27.26
C PHE A 92 -13.19 16.04 -27.93
N PHE A 93 -12.73 17.12 -27.30
CA PHE A 93 -11.60 17.90 -27.83
C PHE A 93 -10.23 17.28 -27.52
N GLY A 94 -10.15 16.38 -26.54
CA GLY A 94 -8.93 15.62 -26.24
C GLY A 94 -8.48 14.72 -27.39
N VAL A 95 -9.43 14.21 -28.20
CA VAL A 95 -9.12 13.38 -29.37
C VAL A 95 -8.51 14.21 -30.51
N LEU A 96 -8.92 15.46 -30.70
CA LEU A 96 -8.29 16.35 -31.71
C LEU A 96 -6.82 16.63 -31.36
N ALA A 97 -6.48 16.66 -30.07
CA ALA A 97 -5.14 16.89 -29.56
C ALA A 97 -4.35 15.60 -29.29
N ASP A 98 -4.90 14.42 -29.57
CA ASP A 98 -4.25 13.14 -29.32
C ASP A 98 -3.38 12.72 -30.53
N PRO A 99 -2.04 12.78 -30.43
CA PRO A 99 -1.16 12.39 -31.53
C PRO A 99 -1.28 10.91 -31.92
N GLY A 100 -1.70 10.04 -30.99
CA GLY A 100 -1.92 8.62 -31.28
C GLY A 100 -3.12 8.38 -32.19
N ALA A 101 -4.21 9.14 -32.01
CA ALA A 101 -5.40 9.04 -32.83
C ALA A 101 -5.14 9.44 -34.30
N TRP A 102 -4.38 10.52 -34.51
CA TRP A 102 -3.95 10.94 -35.85
C TRP A 102 -3.02 9.91 -36.52
N GLY A 103 -2.10 9.31 -35.74
CA GLY A 103 -1.23 8.25 -36.24
C GLY A 103 -2.01 7.02 -36.74
N ALA A 104 -3.03 6.60 -35.99
CA ALA A 104 -3.88 5.47 -36.38
C ALA A 104 -4.71 5.78 -37.65
N LEU A 105 -5.25 7.01 -37.76
CA LEU A 105 -6.02 7.44 -38.93
C LEU A 105 -5.13 7.48 -40.19
N PHE A 106 -3.91 8.01 -40.06
CA PHE A 106 -2.92 8.02 -41.13
C PHE A 106 -2.54 6.60 -41.56
N TYR A 107 -2.27 5.71 -40.60
CA TYR A 107 -1.98 4.31 -40.88
C TYR A 107 -3.12 3.61 -41.63
N MET A 108 -4.37 3.84 -41.22
CA MET A 108 -5.54 3.28 -41.90
C MET A 108 -5.61 3.72 -43.36
N LEU A 109 -5.27 4.99 -43.65
CA LEU A 109 -5.26 5.53 -45.00
C LEU A 109 -4.14 4.92 -45.85
N LEU A 110 -2.95 4.75 -45.28
CA LEU A 110 -1.85 4.04 -45.93
C LEU A 110 -2.20 2.58 -46.22
N ALA A 111 -2.80 1.88 -45.25
CA ALA A 111 -3.23 0.50 -45.38
C ALA A 111 -4.29 0.34 -46.49
N LEU A 112 -5.22 1.28 -46.60
CA LEU A 112 -6.25 1.28 -47.64
C LEU A 112 -5.65 1.41 -49.05
N VAL A 113 -4.72 2.36 -49.23
CA VAL A 113 -4.03 2.56 -50.52
C VAL A 113 -3.20 1.34 -50.87
N THR A 114 -2.38 0.86 -49.93
CA THR A 114 -1.52 -0.31 -50.13
C THR A 114 -2.33 -1.56 -50.46
N GLY A 115 -3.43 -1.78 -49.73
CA GLY A 115 -4.36 -2.88 -49.98
C GLY A 115 -5.00 -2.82 -51.35
N THR A 116 -5.39 -1.62 -51.82
CA THR A 116 -5.98 -1.43 -53.14
C THR A 116 -4.97 -1.74 -54.25
N ILE A 117 -3.73 -1.24 -54.14
CA ILE A 117 -2.66 -1.53 -55.10
C ILE A 117 -2.39 -3.04 -55.17
N TYR A 118 -2.22 -3.68 -54.00
CA TYR A 118 -1.98 -5.12 -53.94
C TYR A 118 -3.13 -5.91 -54.56
N PHE A 119 -4.37 -5.57 -54.23
CA PHE A 119 -5.56 -6.21 -54.79
C PHE A 119 -5.61 -6.07 -56.32
N THR A 120 -5.38 -4.86 -56.85
CA THR A 120 -5.39 -4.64 -58.30
C THR A 120 -4.31 -5.47 -59.00
N LEU A 121 -3.07 -5.47 -58.49
CA LEU A 121 -1.98 -6.23 -59.08
C LEU A 121 -2.26 -7.75 -59.10
N VAL A 122 -2.80 -8.30 -58.01
CA VAL A 122 -3.13 -9.72 -57.90
C VAL A 122 -4.31 -10.14 -58.78
N VAL A 123 -5.27 -9.23 -59.01
CA VAL A 123 -6.46 -9.53 -59.83
C VAL A 123 -6.19 -9.33 -61.32
N THR A 124 -5.32 -8.38 -61.69
CA THR A 124 -5.08 -8.02 -63.10
C THR A 124 -3.82 -8.63 -63.69
N GLY A 125 -2.85 -9.05 -62.86
CA GLY A 125 -1.63 -9.75 -63.26
C GLY A 125 -1.75 -11.25 -63.11
#